data_AF-A0A7K4MQD6-F1
#
_entry.id   AF-A0A7K4MQD6-F1
#
_cell.length_a   1.000
_cell.length_b   1.000
_cell.length_c   1.000
_cell.angle_alpha   90.00
_cell.angle_beta   90.00
_cell.angle_gamma   90.00
#
_symmetry.space_group_name_H-M   'P 1'
#
loop_
_entity.id
_entity.type
_entity.pdbx_description
1 polymer ?
#
loop_
_entity_poly.entity_id
_entity_poly.type
_entity_poly.pdbx_seq_one_letter_code
_entity_poly.pdbx_strand_id
1 'polypeptide(L)'
;MDGSNLTGLAGVPTGIIAIWSGATNAIPTGWLICDGTNSTPDLRDKFIIGAGSTYSPGATGGSSTTGSHTLTIAELAAHTHTTAFGGTSGESLGQSGPSVRNNASVTNSTGGSTGHTHTGTLPPYYALAYIMKT
;
A
#
# COMPACT_ATOMS: atom_id res chain seq x y z
N MET A 1 27.77 -10.08 -27.65
CA MET A 1 26.73 -10.61 -28.54
C MET A 1 25.68 -9.51 -28.66
N ASP A 2 25.74 -8.74 -29.74
CA ASP A 2 24.94 -7.53 -29.99
C ASP A 2 23.57 -7.81 -30.64
N GLY A 3 23.13 -9.07 -30.62
CA GLY A 3 21.85 -9.51 -31.20
C GLY A 3 21.79 -9.49 -32.72
N SER A 4 22.86 -9.08 -33.42
CA SER A 4 22.90 -8.94 -34.88
C SER A 4 22.68 -10.23 -35.67
N ASN A 5 22.88 -11.40 -35.03
CA ASN A 5 22.68 -12.73 -35.61
C ASN A 5 21.36 -13.39 -35.23
N LEU A 6 20.38 -12.66 -34.68
CA LEU A 6 19.04 -13.18 -34.43
C LEU A 6 18.26 -13.30 -35.75
N THR A 7 18.48 -14.37 -36.49
CA THR A 7 17.67 -14.72 -37.67
C THR A 7 16.37 -15.39 -37.23
N GLY A 8 15.23 -15.04 -37.85
CA GLY A 8 13.94 -15.66 -37.55
C GLY A 8 13.12 -14.99 -36.44
N LEU A 9 13.50 -13.78 -36.00
CA LEU A 9 12.63 -12.96 -35.16
C LEU A 9 11.45 -12.46 -36.01
N ALA A 10 10.36 -13.23 -36.07
CA ALA A 10 9.05 -12.63 -36.29
C ALA A 10 8.91 -11.52 -35.25
N GLY A 11 8.65 -10.28 -35.69
CA GLY A 11 8.83 -9.07 -34.87
C GLY A 11 8.24 -9.15 -33.46
N VAL A 12 8.67 -8.23 -32.59
CA VAL A 12 8.17 -8.18 -31.19
C VAL A 12 6.62 -8.30 -31.18
N PRO A 13 6.05 -9.29 -30.46
CA PRO A 13 4.60 -9.46 -30.42
C PRO A 13 3.88 -8.25 -29.84
N THR A 14 2.68 -7.96 -30.35
CA THR A 14 1.76 -6.97 -29.78
C THR A 14 1.48 -7.28 -28.31
N GLY A 15 1.44 -6.25 -27.47
CA GLY A 15 1.20 -6.35 -26.04
C GLY A 15 2.47 -6.53 -25.19
N ILE A 16 3.63 -6.77 -25.80
CA ILE A 16 4.90 -6.76 -25.07
C ILE A 16 5.18 -5.35 -24.54
N ILE A 17 5.49 -5.27 -23.25
CA ILE A 17 5.87 -4.03 -22.58
C ILE A 17 7.38 -4.01 -22.41
N ALA A 18 8.00 -2.90 -22.80
CA ALA A 18 9.43 -2.66 -22.67
C ALA A 18 9.70 -1.37 -21.89
N ILE A 19 10.89 -1.30 -21.29
CA ILE A 19 11.39 -0.09 -20.64
C ILE A 19 12.04 0.80 -21.70
N TRP A 20 11.70 2.09 -21.71
CA TRP A 20 12.12 3.09 -22.68
C TRP A 20 12.82 4.26 -22.00
N SER A 21 14.01 4.58 -22.47
CA SER A 21 14.84 5.68 -21.95
C SER A 21 14.73 6.99 -22.70
N GLY A 22 14.07 7.00 -23.87
CA GLY A 22 13.85 8.22 -24.64
C GLY A 22 12.69 9.05 -24.13
N ALA A 23 12.45 10.18 -24.80
CA ALA A 23 11.38 11.09 -24.44
C ALA A 23 10.00 10.46 -24.71
N THR A 24 9.02 10.78 -23.86
CA THR A 24 7.64 10.28 -23.93
C THR A 24 6.87 10.79 -25.15
N ASN A 25 7.33 11.88 -25.78
CA ASN A 25 6.81 12.41 -27.04
C ASN A 25 7.56 11.87 -28.28
N ALA A 26 8.58 11.02 -28.10
CA ALA A 26 9.40 10.45 -29.16
C ALA A 26 9.33 8.91 -29.14
N ILE A 27 8.11 8.37 -28.99
CA ILE A 27 7.88 6.93 -28.98
C ILE A 27 8.08 6.36 -30.40
N PRO A 28 8.88 5.29 -30.57
CA PRO A 28 9.09 4.68 -31.87
C PRO A 28 7.78 4.20 -32.51
N THR A 29 7.68 4.32 -33.84
CA THR A 29 6.53 3.80 -34.59
C THR A 29 6.30 2.32 -34.29
N GLY A 30 5.03 1.94 -34.10
CA GLY A 30 4.64 0.59 -33.72
C GLY A 30 4.70 0.31 -32.21
N TRP A 31 4.90 1.35 -31.39
CA TRP A 31 4.80 1.31 -29.94
C TRP A 31 3.90 2.43 -29.44
N LEU A 32 3.32 2.24 -28.26
CA LEU A 32 2.53 3.23 -27.53
C LEU A 32 3.11 3.41 -26.14
N ILE A 33 2.93 4.59 -25.55
CA ILE A 33 3.25 4.82 -24.14
C ILE A 33 2.19 4.14 -23.26
N CYS A 34 2.62 3.54 -22.14
CA CYS A 34 1.72 2.92 -21.16
C CYS A 34 1.12 3.97 -20.21
N ASP A 35 0.19 4.78 -20.71
CA ASP A 35 -0.46 5.88 -19.97
C ASP A 35 -1.97 5.69 -19.74
N GLY A 36 -2.51 4.51 -20.08
CA GLY A 36 -3.94 4.19 -19.97
C GLY A 36 -4.75 4.55 -21.22
N THR A 37 -4.14 5.20 -22.22
CA THR A 37 -4.79 5.48 -23.50
C THR A 37 -4.53 4.36 -24.50
N ASN A 38 -5.31 4.31 -25.58
CA ASN A 38 -5.12 3.36 -26.69
C ASN A 38 -5.03 1.89 -26.22
N SER A 39 -5.81 1.53 -25.20
CA SER A 39 -5.85 0.19 -24.57
C SER A 39 -4.52 -0.26 -23.94
N THR A 40 -3.59 0.66 -23.68
CA THR A 40 -2.40 0.39 -22.87
C THR A 40 -2.74 0.40 -21.39
N PRO A 41 -2.01 -0.32 -20.52
CA PRO A 41 -2.11 -0.12 -19.08
C PRO A 41 -1.52 1.23 -18.68
N ASP A 42 -2.02 1.86 -17.62
CA ASP A 42 -1.40 3.05 -17.03
C ASP A 42 -0.30 2.61 -16.04
N LEU A 43 0.96 2.72 -16.46
CA LEU A 43 2.13 2.33 -15.68
C LEU A 43 2.95 3.52 -15.17
N ARG A 44 2.44 4.74 -15.32
CA ARG A 44 3.10 5.95 -14.81
C ARG A 44 3.15 5.91 -13.29
N ASP A 45 4.31 6.25 -12.73
CA ASP A 45 4.58 6.26 -11.28
C ASP A 45 4.33 4.92 -10.57
N LYS A 46 4.39 3.80 -11.30
CA LYS A 46 4.19 2.44 -10.75
C LYS A 46 5.46 1.61 -10.86
N PHE A 47 5.71 0.83 -9.82
CA PHE A 47 6.68 -0.26 -9.86
C PHE A 47 5.98 -1.54 -10.34
N ILE A 48 6.68 -2.35 -11.17
CA ILE A 48 6.11 -3.57 -11.74
C ILE A 48 6.34 -4.75 -10.79
N ILE A 49 5.25 -5.43 -10.45
CA ILE A 49 5.26 -6.69 -9.71
C ILE A 49 4.84 -7.80 -10.69
N GLY A 50 5.55 -8.92 -10.65
CA GLY A 50 5.19 -10.10 -11.43
C GLY A 50 3.85 -10.67 -10.97
N ALA A 51 2.92 -10.89 -11.90
CA ALA A 51 1.67 -11.56 -11.60
C ALA A 51 1.91 -13.02 -11.18
N GLY A 52 1.03 -13.55 -10.33
CA GLY A 52 1.15 -14.89 -9.76
C GLY A 52 -0.08 -15.27 -8.94
N SER A 53 0.09 -16.08 -7.89
CA SER A 53 -1.01 -16.48 -7.02
C SER A 53 -1.58 -15.33 -6.18
N THR A 54 -0.74 -14.36 -5.80
CA THR A 54 -1.14 -13.22 -4.96
C THR A 54 -1.70 -12.04 -5.76
N TYR A 55 -1.14 -11.78 -6.93
CA TYR A 55 -1.48 -10.62 -7.75
C TYR A 55 -1.92 -11.07 -9.14
N SER A 56 -3.17 -10.81 -9.48
CA SER A 56 -3.69 -11.03 -10.84
C SER A 56 -3.07 -10.03 -11.83
N PRO A 57 -2.97 -10.37 -13.12
CA PRO A 57 -2.57 -9.42 -14.15
C PRO A 57 -3.42 -8.14 -14.10
N GLY A 58 -2.76 -6.97 -14.11
CA GLY A 58 -3.43 -5.67 -14.03
C GLY A 58 -3.83 -5.23 -12.61
N ALA A 59 -3.59 -6.05 -11.58
CA ALA A 59 -3.79 -5.62 -10.19
C ALA A 59 -2.88 -4.41 -9.86
N THR A 60 -3.43 -3.44 -9.13
CA THR A 60 -2.73 -2.23 -8.72
C THR A 60 -2.79 -2.10 -7.20
N GLY A 61 -1.75 -1.51 -6.60
CA GLY A 61 -1.66 -1.27 -5.17
C GLY A 61 -0.41 -0.49 -4.82
N GLY A 62 -0.07 -0.46 -3.53
CA GLY A 62 1.00 0.38 -3.01
C GLY A 62 0.60 1.84 -2.87
N SER A 63 1.52 2.64 -2.34
CA SER A 63 1.32 4.07 -2.13
C SER A 63 2.65 4.79 -2.36
N SER A 64 2.62 5.84 -3.17
CA SER A 64 3.73 6.80 -3.29
C SER A 64 3.59 7.97 -2.32
N THR A 65 2.50 8.01 -1.53
CA THR A 65 2.26 9.08 -0.56
C THR A 65 3.36 9.08 0.48
N THR A 66 4.11 10.18 0.51
CA THR A 66 5.00 10.52 1.60
C THR A 66 4.26 11.53 2.47
N GLY A 67 4.14 11.29 3.78
CA GLY A 67 3.33 12.13 4.66
C GLY A 67 2.65 11.36 5.80
N SER A 68 1.82 12.08 6.57
CA SER A 68 1.14 11.54 7.74
C SER A 68 0.04 10.57 7.29
N HIS A 69 0.20 9.30 7.67
CA HIS A 69 -0.85 8.30 7.52
C HIS A 69 -1.57 8.16 8.86
N THR A 70 -2.84 8.57 8.88
CA THR A 70 -3.71 8.29 10.03
C THR A 70 -4.27 6.89 9.88
N LEU A 71 -3.92 6.03 10.84
CA LEU A 71 -4.42 4.66 10.86
C LEU A 71 -5.94 4.65 10.97
N THR A 72 -6.59 3.90 10.09
CA THR A 72 -8.00 3.56 10.18
C THR A 72 -8.21 2.45 11.21
N ILE A 73 -9.45 2.25 11.68
CA ILE A 73 -9.78 1.16 12.61
C ILE A 73 -9.38 -0.21 12.02
N ALA A 74 -9.46 -0.39 10.70
CA ALA A 74 -9.08 -1.62 10.01
C ALA A 74 -7.56 -1.90 10.03
N GLU A 75 -6.74 -0.87 10.25
CA GLU A 75 -5.27 -0.98 10.31
C GLU A 75 -4.76 -1.16 11.75
N LEU A 76 -5.64 -1.04 12.75
CA LEU A 76 -5.34 -1.36 14.14
C LEU A 76 -5.53 -2.85 14.40
N ALA A 77 -4.54 -3.50 15.01
CA ALA A 77 -4.68 -4.88 15.45
C ALA A 77 -5.82 -4.99 16.48
N ALA A 78 -6.69 -6.01 16.31
CA ALA A 78 -7.72 -6.33 17.28
C ALA A 78 -7.07 -6.64 18.64
N HIS A 79 -7.50 -5.94 19.68
CA HIS A 79 -7.01 -6.13 21.04
C HIS A 79 -8.15 -5.98 22.05
N THR A 80 -7.99 -6.62 23.21
CA THR A 80 -8.90 -6.52 24.34
C THR A 80 -8.13 -6.20 25.61
N HIS A 81 -8.80 -5.57 26.56
CA HIS A 81 -8.27 -5.35 27.90
C HIS A 81 -9.04 -6.18 28.90
N THR A 82 -8.33 -6.87 29.78
CA THR A 82 -8.89 -7.46 31.00
C THR A 82 -8.63 -6.51 32.15
N THR A 83 -9.69 -6.07 32.83
CA THR A 83 -9.56 -5.28 34.06
C THR A 83 -9.81 -6.21 35.25
N ALA A 84 -8.88 -6.22 36.21
CA ALA A 84 -9.03 -6.95 37.46
C ALA A 84 -9.27 -5.96 38.59
N PHE A 85 -10.43 -6.04 39.24
CA PHE A 85 -10.73 -5.24 40.43
C PHE A 85 -10.21 -5.99 41.67
N GLY A 86 -9.07 -5.55 42.20
CA GLY A 86 -8.58 -6.00 43.51
C GLY A 86 -9.35 -5.30 44.61
N GLY A 87 -10.38 -5.93 45.17
CA GLY A 87 -11.05 -5.42 46.36
C GLY A 87 -10.18 -5.66 47.59
N THR A 88 -9.56 -4.62 48.17
CA THR A 88 -9.17 -4.67 49.58
C THR A 88 -10.38 -4.31 50.41
N SER A 89 -11.01 -5.29 51.04
CA SER A 89 -12.01 -5.07 52.07
C SER A 89 -11.32 -4.47 53.30
N GLY A 90 -11.17 -3.14 53.30
CA GLY A 90 -10.82 -2.33 54.46
C GLY A 90 -11.94 -1.32 54.70
N GLU A 91 -12.33 -1.20 55.96
CA GLU A 91 -13.21 -0.19 56.58
C GLU A 91 -14.73 -0.27 56.32
N SER A 92 -15.42 -0.80 57.32
CA SER A 92 -16.88 -0.83 57.51
C SER A 92 -17.45 0.59 57.61
N LEU A 93 -18.18 1.05 56.60
CA LEU A 93 -19.13 2.16 56.74
C LEU A 93 -20.53 1.58 56.68
N GLY A 94 -21.30 1.75 57.76
CA GLY A 94 -22.62 1.17 57.96
C GLY A 94 -23.64 1.61 56.91
N GLN A 95 -23.75 0.82 55.84
CA GLN A 95 -24.80 0.95 54.84
C GLN A 95 -25.53 -0.38 54.69
N SER A 96 -26.74 -0.46 55.24
CA SER A 96 -27.63 -1.61 55.15
C SER A 96 -28.26 -1.68 53.75
N GLY A 97 -27.55 -2.31 52.80
CA GLY A 97 -28.07 -2.66 51.49
C GLY A 97 -26.96 -3.08 50.51
N PRO A 98 -27.20 -4.00 49.56
CA PRO A 98 -26.21 -4.41 48.57
C PRO A 98 -25.91 -3.21 47.64
N SER A 99 -24.85 -2.48 47.98
CA SER A 99 -24.38 -1.35 47.19
C SER A 99 -23.47 -1.88 46.10
N VAL A 100 -24.03 -2.17 44.91
CA VAL A 100 -23.23 -2.40 43.71
C VAL A 100 -22.64 -1.05 43.31
N ARG A 101 -21.48 -0.69 43.87
CA ARG A 101 -20.70 0.44 43.37
C ARG A 101 -20.15 0.06 42.00
N ASN A 102 -20.91 0.35 40.94
CA ASN A 102 -20.40 0.38 39.58
C ASN A 102 -19.43 1.57 39.45
N ASN A 103 -18.25 1.45 40.06
CA ASN A 103 -17.17 2.38 39.82
C ASN A 103 -16.56 2.02 38.45
N ALA A 104 -17.29 2.37 37.38
CA ALA A 104 -16.84 2.21 36.01
C ALA A 104 -15.56 3.03 35.85
N SER A 105 -14.43 2.38 36.04
CA SER A 105 -13.11 2.97 35.81
C SER A 105 -12.92 2.94 34.30
N VAL A 106 -13.43 3.97 33.64
CA VAL A 106 -13.25 4.17 32.20
C VAL A 106 -11.82 4.65 32.01
N THR A 107 -10.98 3.83 31.40
CA THR A 107 -9.67 4.28 30.94
C THR A 107 -9.86 5.30 29.83
N ASN A 108 -9.11 6.39 29.84
CA ASN A 108 -9.10 7.32 28.71
C ASN A 108 -8.61 6.61 27.44
N SER A 109 -9.10 7.04 26.27
CA SER A 109 -8.45 6.66 25.01
C SER A 109 -6.97 7.07 25.06
N THR A 110 -6.09 6.09 24.85
CA THR A 110 -4.66 6.34 24.68
C THR A 110 -4.32 6.39 23.19
N GLY A 111 -3.22 7.05 22.84
CA GLY A 111 -2.65 7.00 21.48
C GLY A 111 -3.15 8.02 20.46
N GLY A 112 -4.14 8.86 20.78
CA GLY A 112 -4.56 10.05 19.99
C GLY A 112 -4.98 9.82 18.53
N SER A 113 -4.81 8.61 18.00
CA SER A 113 -4.93 8.24 16.58
C SER A 113 -4.29 9.25 15.61
N THR A 114 -3.27 10.00 16.07
CA THR A 114 -2.62 11.00 15.23
C THR A 114 -1.75 10.27 14.22
N GLY A 115 -1.95 10.56 12.93
CA GLY A 115 -1.17 9.92 11.88
C GLY A 115 0.32 10.19 12.05
N HIS A 116 1.13 9.16 11.81
CA HIS A 116 2.58 9.30 11.80
C HIS A 116 3.09 9.32 10.36
N THR A 117 4.21 9.99 10.16
CA THR A 117 4.79 10.17 8.83
C THR A 117 5.78 9.05 8.55
N HIS A 118 5.61 8.36 7.42
CA HIS A 118 6.70 7.58 6.83
C HIS A 118 7.45 8.46 5.83
N THR A 119 8.68 8.84 6.18
CA THR A 119 9.58 9.56 5.28
C THR A 119 10.50 8.58 4.57
N GLY A 120 10.72 8.75 3.26
CA GLY A 120 11.70 7.94 2.52
C GLY A 120 11.23 6.53 2.15
N THR A 121 9.93 6.34 1.91
CA THR A 121 9.36 5.06 1.43
C THR A 121 9.83 4.69 0.01
N LEU A 122 10.36 5.67 -0.74
CA LEU A 122 10.95 5.47 -2.05
C LEU A 122 12.48 5.56 -1.95
N PRO A 123 13.22 4.46 -2.22
CA PRO A 123 14.66 4.52 -2.44
C PRO A 123 15.01 5.46 -3.60
N PRO A 124 16.26 5.95 -3.70
CA PRO A 124 16.71 6.69 -4.88
C PRO A 124 16.38 5.92 -6.18
N TYR A 125 15.72 6.58 -7.13
CA TYR A 125 15.25 5.95 -8.36
C TYR A 125 15.66 6.75 -9.60
N TYR A 126 15.78 6.04 -10.72
CA TYR A 126 15.91 6.60 -12.05
C TYR A 126 14.69 6.18 -12.87
N ALA A 127 13.86 7.15 -13.26
CA ALA A 127 12.61 6.87 -13.94
C ALA A 127 12.82 6.67 -15.45
N LEU A 128 12.23 5.58 -15.96
CA LEU A 128 12.16 5.24 -17.38
C LEU A 128 10.68 5.06 -17.73
N ALA A 129 10.31 5.32 -18.99
CA ALA A 129 8.95 5.11 -19.45
C ALA A 129 8.69 3.62 -19.73
N TYR A 130 7.43 3.21 -19.64
CA TYR A 130 6.97 1.93 -20.18
C TYR A 130 6.29 2.17 -21.53
N ILE A 131 6.65 1.37 -22.52
CA ILE A 131 6.03 1.37 -23.85
C ILE A 131 5.53 -0.02 -24.21
N MET A 132 4.40 -0.09 -24.90
CA MET A 132 3.75 -1.33 -25.33
C MET A 132 3.78 -1.45 -26.85
N LYS A 133 4.19 -2.61 -27.35
CA LYS A 133 4.17 -2.92 -28.79
C LYS A 133 2.73 -3.00 -29.29
N THR A 134 2.42 -2.32 -30.40
CA THR A 134 1.14 -2.42 -31.12
C THR A 134 1.17 -3.48 -32.20
#